data_AF-A0A9P0GSD7-F1
#
_entry.id   AF-A0A9P0GSD7-F1
#
_cell.length_a   1.000
_cell.length_b   1.000
_cell.length_c   1.000
_cell.angle_alpha   90.00
_cell.angle_beta   90.00
_cell.angle_gamma   90.00
#
_symmetry.space_group_name_H-M   'P 1'
#
loop_
_entity.id
_entity.type
_entity.pdbx_description
1 polymer ?
#
loop_
_entity_poly.entity_id
_entity_poly.type
_entity_poly.pdbx_seq_one_letter_code
_entity_poly.pdbx_strand_id
1 'polypeptide(L)'
;MKLFVISLFVLLLEIYASDSEIARARLESCPGCSLNRLQDVRKFAYEDIPNYENVEWKKISGAPPELVFLNSADEEVQRLPLSKLSRAECNELLTSRGFKQSKPKEL
;
A
#
# COMPACT_ATOMS: atom_id res chain seq x y z
N MET A 1 -35.22 -24.21 12.84
CA MET A 1 -34.39 -23.23 13.59
C MET A 1 -32.88 -23.30 13.31
N LYS A 2 -32.34 -24.30 12.57
CA LYS A 2 -30.91 -24.34 12.20
C LYS A 2 -30.56 -23.57 10.91
N LEU A 3 -31.50 -23.46 9.97
CA LEU A 3 -31.30 -22.76 8.68
C LEU A 3 -31.29 -21.23 8.82
N PHE A 4 -32.05 -20.66 9.76
CA PHE A 4 -32.11 -19.22 9.99
C PHE A 4 -30.82 -18.64 10.60
N VAL A 5 -30.10 -19.43 11.40
CA VAL A 5 -28.84 -18.99 12.04
C VAL A 5 -27.70 -18.90 11.02
N ILE A 6 -27.67 -19.83 10.05
CA ILE A 6 -26.69 -19.81 8.96
C ILE A 6 -26.95 -18.61 8.03
N SER A 7 -28.22 -18.34 7.72
CA SER A 7 -28.60 -17.19 6.88
C SER A 7 -28.22 -15.85 7.51
N LEU A 8 -28.36 -15.70 8.83
CA LEU A 8 -27.97 -14.48 9.55
C LEU A 8 -26.45 -14.31 9.63
N PHE A 9 -25.70 -15.42 9.70
CA PHE A 9 -24.23 -15.41 9.71
C PHE A 9 -23.65 -15.04 8.34
N VAL A 10 -24.28 -15.47 7.24
CA VAL A 10 -23.91 -15.06 5.88
C VAL A 10 -24.22 -13.58 5.63
N LEU A 11 -25.38 -13.10 6.08
CA LEU A 11 -25.72 -11.68 6.00
C LEU A 11 -24.78 -10.79 6.83
N LEU A 12 -24.30 -11.28 7.98
CA LEU A 12 -23.33 -10.54 8.81
C LEU A 12 -21.96 -10.42 8.11
N LEU A 13 -21.54 -11.42 7.33
CA LEU A 13 -20.27 -11.41 6.59
C LEU A 13 -20.28 -10.40 5.42
N GLU A 14 -21.40 -10.24 4.71
CA GLU A 14 -21.49 -9.28 3.60
C GLU A 14 -21.41 -7.82 4.07
N ILE A 15 -21.91 -7.51 5.27
CA ILE A 15 -21.91 -6.14 5.81
C ILE A 15 -20.51 -5.68 6.24
N TYR A 16 -19.58 -6.60 6.53
CA TYR A 16 -18.19 -6.27 6.88
C TYR A 16 -17.27 -6.03 5.68
N ALA A 17 -17.74 -6.28 4.46
CA ALA A 17 -17.00 -5.97 3.24
C ALA A 17 -17.23 -4.50 2.84
N SER A 18 -16.90 -3.57 3.73
CA SER A 18 -16.69 -2.17 3.36
C SER A 18 -15.40 -2.08 2.56
N ASP A 19 -15.44 -2.46 1.29
CA ASP A 19 -14.33 -2.26 0.35
C ASP A 19 -14.24 -0.75 0.08
N SER A 20 -13.57 -0.04 0.98
CA SER A 20 -13.22 1.36 0.76
C SER A 20 -12.24 1.39 -0.40
N GLU A 21 -12.73 1.74 -1.58
CA GLU A 21 -11.99 1.76 -2.84
C GLU A 21 -10.65 2.49 -2.65
N ILE A 22 -9.55 1.80 -2.92
CA ILE A 22 -8.20 2.35 -2.82
C ILE A 22 -8.00 3.31 -3.99
N ALA A 23 -7.79 4.59 -3.67
CA ALA A 23 -7.60 5.65 -4.66
C ALA A 23 -6.14 6.12 -4.74
N ARG A 24 -5.40 6.06 -3.63
CA ARG A 24 -4.03 6.59 -3.49
C ARG A 24 -3.16 5.67 -2.64
N ALA A 25 -1.85 5.78 -2.81
CA ALA A 25 -0.89 5.17 -1.90
C ALA A 25 0.14 6.19 -1.42
N ARG A 26 0.63 6.01 -0.19
CA ARG A 26 1.60 6.88 0.44
C ARG A 26 2.67 6.01 1.08
N LEU A 27 3.91 6.13 0.61
CA LEU A 27 5.06 5.65 1.36
C LEU A 27 5.28 6.60 2.52
N GLU A 28 5.33 6.09 3.74
CA GLU A 28 5.74 6.83 4.92
C GLU A 28 7.07 6.24 5.41
N SER A 29 8.13 7.06 5.50
CA SER A 29 9.41 6.59 6.03
C SER A 29 10.35 7.72 6.42
N CYS A 30 11.28 7.42 7.32
CA CYS A 30 12.47 8.26 7.52
C CYS A 30 13.42 8.13 6.32
N PRO A 31 13.80 9.22 5.64
CA PRO A 31 14.70 9.15 4.47
C PRO A 31 16.12 8.72 4.85
N GLY A 32 16.55 8.98 6.08
CA GLY A 32 17.87 8.60 6.61
C GLY A 32 17.73 7.89 7.95
N CYS A 33 17.35 6.61 7.95
CA CYS A 33 17.30 5.77 9.15
C CYS A 33 17.49 4.28 8.74
N SER A 34 16.51 3.42 9.06
CA SER A 34 16.42 2.03 8.61
C SER A 34 16.44 1.90 7.08
N LEU A 35 15.88 2.88 6.36
CA LEU A 35 15.86 2.91 4.90
C LEU A 35 17.27 2.80 4.27
N ASN A 36 18.31 3.34 4.91
CA ASN A 36 19.69 3.23 4.40
C ASN A 36 20.22 1.80 4.39
N ARG A 37 19.68 0.93 5.25
CA ARG A 37 20.05 -0.49 5.38
C ARG A 37 19.23 -1.37 4.43
N LEU A 38 18.07 -0.88 4.00
CA LEU A 38 17.11 -1.58 3.15
C LEU A 38 17.27 -1.10 1.70
N GLN A 39 18.32 -1.59 1.03
CA GLN A 39 18.70 -1.09 -0.31
C GLN A 39 17.55 -1.18 -1.32
N ASP A 40 16.81 -2.28 -1.30
CA ASP A 40 15.68 -2.51 -2.21
C ASP A 40 14.52 -1.54 -1.96
N VAL A 41 14.11 -1.38 -0.71
CA VAL A 41 13.07 -0.43 -0.31
C VAL A 41 13.50 1.01 -0.59
N ARG A 42 14.80 1.32 -0.42
CA ARG A 42 15.36 2.62 -0.76
C ARG A 42 15.29 2.89 -2.25
N LYS A 43 15.70 1.94 -3.10
CA LYS A 43 15.59 2.08 -4.55
C LYS A 43 14.13 2.25 -4.98
N PHE A 44 13.23 1.46 -4.40
CA PHE A 44 11.79 1.63 -4.61
C PHE A 44 11.32 3.07 -4.28
N ALA A 45 11.69 3.59 -3.10
CA ALA A 45 11.31 4.92 -2.66
C ALA A 45 11.81 6.06 -3.58
N TYR A 46 13.06 5.97 -4.04
CA TYR A 46 13.70 7.05 -4.81
C TYR A 46 13.51 6.93 -6.32
N GLU A 47 13.48 5.72 -6.85
CA GLU A 47 13.48 5.46 -8.29
C GLU A 47 12.11 5.06 -8.81
N ASP A 48 11.30 4.31 -8.04
CA ASP A 48 10.03 3.78 -8.54
C ASP A 48 8.83 4.65 -8.15
N ILE A 49 8.72 5.10 -6.89
CA ILE A 49 7.60 5.94 -6.42
C ILE A 49 7.33 7.13 -7.36
N PRO A 50 8.34 7.91 -7.82
CA PRO A 50 8.11 9.05 -8.71
C PRO A 50 7.51 8.69 -10.07
N ASN A 51 7.52 7.41 -10.45
CA ASN A 51 6.96 6.92 -11.70
C ASN A 51 5.52 6.44 -11.57
N TYR A 52 4.92 6.40 -10.37
CA TYR A 52 3.52 6.01 -10.21
C TYR A 52 2.60 7.23 -10.11
N GLU A 53 1.43 7.13 -10.74
CA GLU A 53 0.34 8.09 -10.54
C GLU A 53 -0.32 7.84 -9.19
N ASN A 54 -0.74 8.90 -8.49
CA ASN A 54 -1.46 8.81 -7.22
C ASN A 54 -0.69 8.09 -6.09
N VAL A 55 0.64 8.04 -6.20
CA VAL A 55 1.52 7.52 -5.16
C VAL A 55 2.50 8.61 -4.75
N GLU A 56 2.62 8.87 -3.45
CA GLU A 56 3.54 9.87 -2.91
C GLU A 56 4.46 9.29 -1.83
N TRP A 57 5.61 9.94 -1.61
CA TRP A 57 6.49 9.62 -0.48
C TRP A 57 6.49 10.74 0.55
N LYS A 58 5.87 10.47 1.70
CA LYS A 58 5.88 11.33 2.88
C LYS A 58 7.06 10.96 3.79
N LYS A 59 7.99 11.90 3.92
CA LYS A 59 9.21 11.74 4.73
C LYS A 59 8.92 12.10 6.18
N ILE A 60 8.97 11.12 7.07
CA ILE A 60 8.65 11.28 8.50
C ILE A 60 9.87 10.84 9.32
N SER A 61 10.41 11.74 10.13
CA SER A 61 11.59 11.43 10.96
C SER A 61 11.31 10.25 11.91
N GLY A 62 12.23 9.29 11.96
CA GLY A 62 12.11 8.09 12.81
C GLY A 62 11.09 7.04 12.36
N ALA A 63 10.26 7.32 11.34
CA ALA A 63 9.25 6.36 10.90
C ALA A 63 9.86 5.15 10.16
N PRO A 64 9.37 3.92 10.42
CA PRO A 64 9.71 2.76 9.62
C PRO A 64 9.18 2.92 8.18
N PRO A 65 9.71 2.18 7.19
CA PRO A 65 9.19 2.22 5.83
C PRO A 65 7.90 1.42 5.71
N GLU A 66 6.79 2.12 5.50
CA GLU A 66 5.46 1.53 5.37
C GLU A 66 4.72 2.11 4.16
N LEU A 67 3.97 1.26 3.47
CA LEU A 67 3.09 1.65 2.39
C LEU A 67 1.66 1.73 2.91
N VAL A 68 1.06 2.91 2.79
CA VAL A 68 -0.29 3.23 3.27
C VAL A 68 -1.20 3.41 2.08
N PHE A 69 -2.27 2.61 1.99
CA PHE A 69 -3.31 2.74 0.99
C PHE A 69 -4.44 3.61 1.54
N LEU A 70 -4.86 4.57 0.73
CA LEU A 70 -5.81 5.61 1.09
C LEU A 70 -7.00 5.56 0.13
N ASN A 71 -8.18 5.83 0.66
CA ASN A 71 -9.38 6.02 -0.16
C ASN A 71 -9.42 7.45 -0.76
N SER A 72 -10.47 7.74 -1.52
CA SER A 72 -10.69 9.06 -2.13
C SER A 72 -10.82 10.20 -1.10
N ALA A 73 -11.16 9.89 0.16
CA ALA A 73 -11.29 10.85 1.27
C ALA A 73 -10.00 11.02 2.11
N ASP A 74 -8.85 10.50 1.65
CA ASP A 74 -7.56 10.50 2.40
C ASP A 74 -7.57 9.62 3.68
N GLU A 75 -8.55 8.72 3.82
CA GLU A 75 -8.63 7.82 4.96
C GLU A 75 -7.81 6.55 4.71
N GLU A 76 -7.12 6.08 5.76
CA GLU A 76 -6.30 4.87 5.70
C GLU A 76 -7.18 3.62 5.58
N VAL A 77 -7.02 2.92 4.46
CA VAL A 77 -7.67 1.63 4.20
C VAL A 77 -6.79 0.48 4.69
N GLN A 78 -5.47 0.58 4.44
CA GLN A 78 -4.52 -0.48 4.75
C GLN A 78 -3.11 0.08 4.91
N ARG A 79 -2.32 -0.50 5.82
CA ARG A 79 -0.90 -0.20 6.01
C ARG A 79 -0.07 -1.48 6.00
N LEU A 80 1.02 -1.48 5.24
CA LEU A 80 1.91 -2.63 5.09
C LEU A 80 3.38 -2.25 5.33
N PRO A 81 4.11 -2.99 6.19
CA PRO A 81 5.53 -2.76 6.39
C PRO A 81 6.36 -3.28 5.20
N LEU A 82 7.30 -2.46 4.71
CA LEU A 82 8.13 -2.81 3.56
C LEU A 82 9.48 -3.44 3.94
N SER A 83 9.85 -3.44 5.22
CA SER A 83 11.19 -3.82 5.71
C SER A 83 11.66 -5.24 5.34
N LYS A 84 10.74 -6.13 4.95
CA LYS A 84 11.03 -7.52 4.55
C LYS A 84 10.82 -7.79 3.06
N LEU A 85 10.47 -6.77 2.28
CA LEU A 85 10.13 -6.90 0.88
C LEU A 85 11.28 -6.43 0.00
N SER A 86 11.45 -7.13 -1.11
CA SER A 86 12.31 -6.73 -2.21
C SER A 86 11.68 -5.57 -3.00
N ARG A 87 12.50 -4.95 -3.87
CA ARG A 87 12.03 -3.87 -4.75
C ARG A 87 10.91 -4.35 -5.67
N ALA A 88 11.00 -5.58 -6.16
CA ALA A 88 10.00 -6.18 -7.05
C ALA A 88 8.65 -6.36 -6.33
N GLU A 89 8.67 -6.94 -5.12
CA GLU A 89 7.46 -7.13 -4.30
C GLU A 89 6.81 -5.78 -3.93
N CYS A 90 7.59 -4.75 -3.62
CA CYS A 90 7.05 -3.40 -3.39
C CYS A 90 6.32 -2.84 -4.61
N ASN A 91 6.86 -3.05 -5.82
CA ASN A 91 6.19 -2.64 -7.06
C ASN A 91 4.93 -3.50 -7.32
N GLU A 92 5.00 -4.80 -7.06
CA GLU A 92 3.87 -5.72 -7.20
C GLU A 92 2.68 -5.34 -6.29
N LEU A 93 2.95 -4.85 -5.07
CA LEU A 93 1.90 -4.35 -4.17
C LEU A 93 1.11 -3.18 -4.78
N LEU A 94 1.76 -2.32 -5.56
CA LEU A 94 1.11 -1.20 -6.24
C LEU A 94 0.38 -1.68 -7.50
N THR A 95 1.05 -2.45 -8.36
CA THR A 95 0.45 -2.89 -9.64
C THR A 95 -0.73 -3.83 -9.43
N SER A 96 -0.67 -4.73 -8.44
CA SER A 96 -1.80 -5.63 -8.07
C SER A 96 -3.04 -4.87 -7.58
N ARG A 97 -2.89 -3.63 -7.11
CA ARG A 97 -3.97 -2.72 -6.70
C ARG A 97 -4.36 -1.71 -7.79
N GLY A 98 -3.85 -1.87 -9.01
CA GLY A 98 -4.24 -1.05 -10.15
C GLY A 98 -3.50 0.28 -10.30
N PHE A 99 -2.45 0.53 -9.50
CA PHE A 99 -1.61 1.72 -9.68
C PHE A 99 -0.80 1.62 -10.97
N LYS A 100 -0.86 2.68 -11.79
CA LYS A 100 -0.21 2.74 -13.09
C LYS A 100 1.11 3.51 -13.00
N GLN A 101 2.10 3.05 -13.75
CA GLN A 101 3.33 3.80 -13.94
C GLN A 101 3.13 4.81 -15.07
N SER A 102 3.43 6.08 -14.83
CA SER A 102 3.38 7.17 -15.80
C SER A 102 4.47 7.07 -16.87
N LYS A 103 5.56 6.35 -16.58
CA LYS A 103 6.67 6.11 -17.50
C LYS A 103 6.89 4.62 -17.66
N PRO A 104 7.02 4.11 -18.90
CA PRO A 104 7.48 2.74 -19.10
C PRO A 104 8.85 2.57 -18.45
N LYS A 105 9.05 1.49 -17.69
CA LYS A 105 10.38 1.11 -17.21
C LYS A 105 11.21 0.72 -18.45
N GLU A 106 12.21 1.53 -18.81
CA GLU A 106 13.24 1.10 -19.76
C GLU A 106 14.00 -0.06 -19.11
N LEU A 107 13.94 -1.23 -19.74
CA LEU A 107 14.49 -2.49 -19.23
C LEU A 107 16.00 -2.58 -19.45
#